data_AF-A0A837KL90-F1
#
_entry.id   AF-A0A837KL90-F1
#
_cell.length_a   1.000
_cell.length_b   1.000
_cell.length_c   1.000
_cell.angle_alpha   90.00
_cell.angle_beta   90.00
_cell.angle_gamma   90.00
#
_symmetry.space_group_name_H-M   'P 1'
#
loop_
_entity.id
_entity.type
_entity.pdbx_description
1 polymer ?
#
loop_
_entity_poly.entity_id
_entity_poly.type
_entity_poly.pdbx_seq_one_letter_code
_entity_poly.pdbx_strand_id
1 'polypeptide(L)'
;MEDKRKKYMNYPETLKREAIRLHLEEKWTYKRITEHLGIQDRDRVKKWMRKYRRLGEFGLLDRRGRRETYIDQERHVQKLKRENEILKKCLEIWMQEV
;
A
#
# COMPACT_ATOMS: atom_id res chain seq x y z
N MET A 1 28.88 9.99 -24.93
CA MET A 1 28.50 9.65 -23.54
C MET A 1 27.28 8.76 -23.63
N GLU A 2 27.44 7.46 -23.39
CA GLU A 2 26.34 6.49 -23.50
C GLU A 2 25.35 6.71 -22.34
N ASP A 3 24.18 7.28 -22.61
CA ASP A 3 23.13 7.44 -21.62
C ASP A 3 22.55 6.05 -21.32
N LYS A 4 23.09 5.38 -20.30
CA LYS A 4 22.64 4.05 -19.84
C LYS A 4 21.21 4.17 -19.31
N ARG A 5 20.23 4.12 -20.21
CA ARG A 5 18.79 4.05 -19.87
C ARG A 5 18.61 2.95 -18.83
N LYS A 6 18.31 3.35 -17.59
CA LYS A 6 18.03 2.39 -16.51
C LYS A 6 16.80 1.58 -16.91
N LYS A 7 16.99 0.29 -17.19
CA LYS A 7 15.88 -0.63 -17.48
C LYS A 7 14.94 -0.64 -16.28
N TYR A 8 13.73 -0.15 -16.45
CA TYR A 8 12.74 -0.12 -15.38
C TYR A 8 12.26 -1.55 -15.12
N MET A 9 12.81 -2.20 -14.10
CA MET A 9 12.32 -3.49 -13.63
C MET A 9 10.97 -3.30 -12.95
N ASN A 10 9.96 -4.02 -13.45
CA ASN A 10 8.68 -4.15 -12.76
C ASN A 10 8.80 -5.28 -11.75
N TYR A 11 8.64 -4.95 -10.47
CA TYR A 11 8.65 -5.93 -9.40
C TYR A 11 7.20 -6.29 -9.06
N PRO A 12 6.85 -7.59 -8.99
CA PRO A 12 5.51 -8.00 -8.63
C PRO A 12 5.17 -7.55 -7.20
N GLU A 13 3.89 -7.31 -6.94
CA GLU A 13 3.42 -6.83 -5.64
C GLU A 13 3.74 -7.81 -4.50
N THR A 14 3.72 -9.12 -4.79
CA THR A 14 4.11 -10.18 -3.86
C THR A 14 5.55 -10.02 -3.38
N LEU A 15 6.49 -9.79 -4.29
CA LEU A 15 7.91 -9.55 -3.96
C LEU A 15 8.08 -8.27 -3.13
N LYS A 16 7.31 -7.21 -3.44
CA LYS A 16 7.33 -5.98 -2.63
C LYS A 16 6.85 -6.25 -1.20
N ARG A 17 5.76 -7.00 -1.02
CA ARG A 17 5.23 -7.36 0.31
C ARG A 17 6.23 -8.20 1.09
N GLU A 18 6.84 -9.19 0.45
CA GLU A 18 7.87 -10.02 1.07
C GLU A 18 9.06 -9.20 1.54
N ALA A 19 9.52 -8.24 0.74
CA ALA A 19 10.59 -7.32 1.14
C ALA A 19 10.24 -6.50 2.39
N ILE A 20 8.98 -6.08 2.55
CA ILE A 20 8.51 -5.36 3.74
C ILE A 20 8.44 -6.31 4.94
N ARG A 21 7.87 -7.52 4.74
CA ARG A 21 7.74 -8.56 5.78
C ARG A 21 9.11 -8.91 6.39
N LEU A 22 10.10 -9.22 5.54
CA LEU A 22 11.47 -9.52 5.95
C LEU A 22 12.13 -8.39 6.76
N HIS A 23 11.79 -7.13 6.47
CA HIS A 23 12.31 -6.02 7.25
C HIS A 23 11.61 -5.86 8.61
N LEU A 24 10.28 -6.02 8.64
CA LEU A 24 9.48 -5.76 9.84
C LEU A 24 9.54 -6.91 10.85
N GLU A 25 9.44 -8.15 10.37
CA GLU A 25 9.40 -9.36 11.20
C GLU A 25 10.82 -9.84 11.50
N GLU A 26 11.60 -10.11 10.46
CA GLU A 26 12.94 -10.70 10.59
C GLU A 26 14.05 -9.67 10.89
N LYS A 27 13.73 -8.37 10.88
CA LYS A 27 14.67 -7.26 11.10
C LYS A 27 15.83 -7.23 10.11
N TRP A 28 15.65 -7.74 8.89
CA TRP A 28 16.71 -7.74 7.89
C TRP A 28 17.04 -6.32 7.41
N THR A 29 18.32 -6.08 7.13
CA THR A 29 18.76 -4.82 6.54
C THR A 29 18.33 -4.74 5.07
N TYR A 30 18.15 -3.52 4.54
CA TYR A 30 17.77 -3.34 3.14
C TYR A 30 18.77 -3.99 2.18
N LYS A 31 20.07 -3.95 2.52
CA LYS A 31 21.12 -4.61 1.74
C LYS A 31 20.87 -6.12 1.64
N ARG A 32 20.67 -6.78 2.78
CA ARG A 32 20.41 -8.23 2.83
C ARG A 32 19.15 -8.60 2.05
N ILE A 33 18.08 -7.82 2.17
CA ILE A 33 16.83 -8.05 1.43
C ILE A 33 17.06 -7.90 -0.07
N THR A 34 17.81 -6.88 -0.51
CA THR A 34 18.09 -6.69 -1.94
C THR A 34 18.91 -7.81 -2.54
N GLU A 35 19.89 -8.33 -1.81
CA GLU A 35 20.70 -9.49 -2.22
C GLU A 35 19.84 -10.76 -2.28
N HIS A 36 19.05 -11.01 -1.24
CA HIS A 36 18.20 -12.20 -1.15
C HIS A 36 17.11 -12.26 -2.23
N LEU A 37 16.45 -11.12 -2.53
CA LEU A 37 15.37 -11.05 -3.50
C LEU A 37 15.84 -10.72 -4.93
N GLY A 38 17.15 -10.67 -5.18
CA GLY A 38 17.71 -10.36 -6.50
C GLY A 38 17.36 -8.95 -7.02
N ILE A 39 17.15 -8.00 -6.12
CA ILE A 39 16.75 -6.63 -6.47
C ILE A 39 18.00 -5.83 -6.85
N GLN A 40 18.06 -5.41 -8.12
CA GLN A 40 19.23 -4.70 -8.66
C GLN A 40 19.46 -3.31 -8.03
N ASP A 41 18.40 -2.61 -7.63
CA ASP A 41 18.49 -1.26 -7.06
C ASP A 41 18.51 -1.32 -5.53
N ARG A 42 19.66 -0.99 -4.92
CA ARG A 42 19.86 -1.00 -3.47
C ARG A 42 18.92 -0.05 -2.70
N ASP A 43 18.45 1.01 -3.35
CA ASP A 43 17.49 1.97 -2.75
C ASP A 43 16.03 1.56 -2.95
N ARG A 44 15.76 0.46 -3.66
CA ARG A 44 14.40 0.07 -4.02
C ARG A 44 13.57 -0.29 -2.80
N VAL A 45 14.12 -1.09 -1.90
CA VAL A 45 13.46 -1.49 -0.64
C VAL A 45 13.21 -0.28 0.25
N LYS A 46 14.17 0.67 0.33
CA LYS A 46 13.99 1.95 1.04
C LYS A 46 12.80 2.76 0.51
N LYS A 47 12.65 2.84 -0.82
CA LYS A 47 11.52 3.53 -1.46
C LYS A 47 10.20 2.84 -1.16
N TRP A 48 10.15 1.50 -1.20
CA TRP A 48 8.97 0.73 -0.83
C TRP A 48 8.60 0.93 0.64
N MET A 49 9.56 0.86 1.56
CA MET A 49 9.36 1.14 2.98
C MET A 49 8.81 2.55 3.24
N ARG A 50 9.29 3.56 2.52
CA ARG A 50 8.75 4.93 2.63
C ARG A 50 7.28 5.00 2.22
N LYS A 51 6.91 4.32 1.13
CA LYS A 51 5.51 4.26 0.68
C LYS A 51 4.64 3.46 1.65
N TYR A 52 5.16 2.33 2.14
CA TYR A 52 4.49 1.48 3.11
C TYR A 52 4.20 2.22 4.43
N ARG A 53 5.16 2.97 4.97
CA ARG A 53 4.91 3.78 6.18
C ARG A 53 3.85 4.85 6.02
N ARG A 54 3.62 5.34 4.79
CA ARG A 54 2.63 6.39 4.52
C ARG A 54 1.23 5.81 4.23
N LEU A 55 1.16 4.69 3.53
CA LEU A 55 -0.08 4.18 2.92
C LEU A 55 -0.33 2.68 3.20
N GLY A 56 0.47 2.05 4.04
CA GLY A 56 0.46 0.60 4.23
C GLY A 56 0.73 -0.16 2.93
N GLU A 57 0.11 -1.33 2.79
CA GLU A 57 0.23 -2.17 1.59
C GLU A 57 -0.18 -1.44 0.30
N PHE A 58 -1.12 -0.49 0.38
CA PHE A 58 -1.56 0.31 -0.77
C PHE A 58 -0.45 1.16 -1.38
N GLY A 59 0.60 1.48 -0.61
CA GLY A 59 1.79 2.15 -1.09
C GLY A 59 2.63 1.31 -2.05
N LEU A 60 2.44 -0.01 -2.08
CA LEU A 60 3.22 -0.97 -2.88
C LEU A 60 2.58 -1.29 -4.23
N LEU A 61 1.27 -1.03 -4.37
CA LEU A 61 0.50 -1.26 -5.58
C LEU A 61 1.07 -0.43 -6.75
N ASP A 62 1.15 -1.04 -7.94
CA ASP A 62 1.54 -0.29 -9.14
C ASP A 62 0.35 0.55 -9.66
N ARG A 63 0.49 1.87 -9.65
CA ARG A 63 -0.55 2.81 -10.05
C ARG A 63 -0.47 3.21 -11.54
N ARG A 64 0.52 2.72 -12.28
CA ARG A 64 0.65 3.00 -13.72
C ARG A 64 -0.55 2.39 -14.46
N GLY A 65 -1.24 3.20 -15.27
CA GLY A 65 -2.39 2.76 -16.10
C GLY A 65 -3.74 2.61 -15.37
N ARG A 66 -3.79 2.75 -14.03
CA ARG A 66 -5.03 2.64 -13.24
C ARG A 66 -5.52 4.02 -12.79
N ARG A 67 -6.25 4.73 -13.66
CA ARG A 67 -6.83 6.07 -13.35
C ARG A 67 -8.13 6.00 -12.53
N GLU A 68 -8.90 4.91 -12.61
CA GLU A 68 -10.27 4.87 -12.07
C GLU A 68 -10.44 4.21 -10.69
N THR A 69 -9.55 3.30 -10.27
CA THR A 69 -9.68 2.62 -8.97
C THR A 69 -9.23 3.45 -7.76
N TYR A 70 -9.01 4.76 -7.94
CA TYR A 70 -8.77 5.70 -6.84
C TYR A 70 -10.09 6.35 -6.43
N ILE A 71 -10.99 5.57 -5.83
CA ILE A 71 -11.89 6.16 -4.85
C ILE A 71 -10.99 6.37 -3.63
N ASP A 72 -10.61 7.62 -3.42
CA ASP A 72 -9.92 8.11 -2.22
C ASP A 72 -10.39 7.30 -1.00
N GLN A 73 -9.53 6.42 -0.48
CA GLN A 73 -9.93 5.46 0.55
C GLN A 73 -10.42 6.19 1.80
N GLU A 74 -9.86 7.37 2.06
CA GLU A 74 -10.38 8.31 3.05
C GLU A 74 -11.83 8.68 2.71
N ARG A 75 -12.13 9.22 1.52
CA ARG A 75 -13.52 9.47 1.08
C ARG A 75 -14.43 8.24 1.18
N HIS A 76 -13.95 7.04 0.85
CA HIS A 76 -14.74 5.81 0.98
C HIS A 76 -15.03 5.47 2.44
N VAL A 77 -14.02 5.55 3.31
CA VAL A 77 -14.15 5.35 4.76
C VAL A 77 -15.06 6.42 5.36
N GLN A 78 -14.94 7.68 4.94
CA GLN A 78 -15.80 8.78 5.39
C GLN A 78 -17.25 8.57 4.96
N LYS A 79 -17.47 8.10 3.72
CA LYS A 79 -18.81 7.74 3.23
C LYS A 79 -19.41 6.60 4.06
N LEU A 80 -18.67 5.50 4.25
CA LEU A 80 -19.10 4.35 5.06
C LEU A 80 -19.36 4.72 6.52
N LYS A 81 -18.56 5.61 7.12
CA LYS A 81 -18.78 6.11 8.48
C LYS A 81 -20.09 6.88 8.57
N ARG A 82 -20.36 7.73 7.58
CA ARG A 82 -21.59 8.52 7.51
C ARG A 82 -22.83 7.64 7.31
N GLU A 83 -22.74 6.64 6.44
CA GLU A 83 -23.78 5.62 6.27
C GLU A 83 -24.03 4.85 7.58
N ASN A 84 -22.98 4.40 8.26
CA ASN A 84 -23.12 3.74 9.57
C ASN A 84 -23.76 4.64 10.62
N GLU A 85 -23.41 5.92 10.66
CA GLU A 85 -23.99 6.87 11.62
C GLU A 85 -25.48 7.05 11.38
N ILE A 86 -25.91 7.18 10.12
CA ILE A 86 -27.33 7.28 9.76
C ILE A 86 -28.06 5.99 10.14
N LEU A 87 -27.52 4.83 9.76
CA LEU A 87 -28.14 3.54 10.08
C LEU A 87 -28.31 3.31 11.58
N LYS A 88 -27.33 3.72 12.39
CA LYS A 88 -27.44 3.65 13.86
C LYS A 88 -28.55 4.55 14.40
N LYS A 89 -28.69 5.78 13.91
CA LYS A 89 -29.77 6.69 14.31
C LYS A 89 -31.15 6.15 13.90
N CYS A 90 -31.27 5.60 12.69
CA CYS A 90 -32.51 4.96 12.24
C CYS A 90 -32.88 3.76 13.11
N LEU A 91 -31.90 2.93 13.49
CA LEU A 91 -32.11 1.81 14.39
C LEU A 91 -32.61 2.27 15.77
N GLU A 92 -32.00 3.32 16.31
CA GLU A 92 -32.35 3.87 17.62
C GLU A 92 -33.79 4.42 17.66
N ILE A 93 -34.22 5.12 16.61
CA ILE A 93 -35.60 5.58 16.44
C ILE A 93 -36.56 4.38 16.36
N TRP A 94 -36.23 3.41 15.52
CA TRP A 94 -37.07 2.22 15.34
C TRP A 94 -37.21 1.40 16.63
N MET A 95 -36.16 1.34 17.45
CA MET A 95 -36.19 0.70 18.77
C MET A 95 -36.99 1.47 19.83
N GLN A 96 -37.30 2.75 19.63
CA GLN A 96 -38.14 3.54 20.54
C GLN A 96 -39.63 3.48 20.18
N GLU A 97 -39.95 3.11 18.94
CA GLU A 97 -41.32 3.01 18.42
C GLU A 97 -41.91 1.58 18.47
N VAL A 98 -41.08 0.58 18.82
CA VAL A 98 -41.45 -0.82 19.08
C VAL A 98 -41.45 -1.09 20.57
#